data_AF-A0A669DEZ8-F1
#
_entry.id   AF-A0A669DEZ8-F1
#
_cell.length_a   1.000
_cell.length_b   1.000
_cell.length_c   1.000
_cell.angle_alpha   90.00
_cell.angle_beta   90.00
_cell.angle_gamma   90.00
#
_symmetry.space_group_name_H-M   'P 1'
#
loop_
_entity.id
_entity.type
_entity.pdbx_description
1 polymer ?
#
loop_
_entity_poly.entity_id
_entity_poly.type
_entity_poly.pdbx_seq_one_letter_code
_entity_poly.pdbx_strand_id
1 'polypeptide(L)'
;MGKPSRNSLVAVCAVTLIYLMCVSQAAPPVCERLVHPLDQLAPHHFEGSWALVAGSLNHSPSMEALRRRDSITMYFSNSSEASTLSYTQINRFGDQCQYLRYNISAEGSTFTFDVQSRFSLSMYFLHTSCPDCVVMKWVVKSSRRISTDLYLLSRRREVEQKELEEFRAQLKCYQLPEPVVMDPTKELCPEQPENQPTAAAAPQAEETVAQKT
;
A
#
# COMPACT_ATOMS: atom_id res chain seq x y z
N MET A 1 -51.28 -30.87 -22.13
CA MET A 1 -50.39 -29.96 -21.38
C MET A 1 -49.99 -30.65 -20.08
N GLY A 2 -48.79 -31.24 -20.03
CA GLY A 2 -48.32 -31.97 -18.85
C GLY A 2 -47.76 -31.03 -17.79
N LYS A 3 -48.20 -31.16 -16.53
CA LYS A 3 -47.66 -30.41 -15.39
C LYS A 3 -46.18 -30.81 -15.19
N PRO A 4 -45.24 -29.86 -15.06
CA PRO A 4 -43.85 -30.19 -14.79
C PRO A 4 -43.73 -30.91 -13.45
N SER A 5 -42.92 -31.97 -13.39
CA SER A 5 -42.72 -32.75 -12.18
C SER A 5 -42.04 -31.91 -11.09
N ARG A 6 -42.36 -32.17 -9.82
CA ARG A 6 -41.80 -31.47 -8.65
C ARG A 6 -40.26 -31.40 -8.67
N ASN A 7 -39.60 -32.44 -9.18
CA ASN A 7 -38.14 -32.51 -9.32
C ASN A 7 -37.60 -31.54 -10.38
N SER A 8 -38.38 -31.29 -11.45
CA SER A 8 -38.01 -30.33 -12.50
C SER A 8 -38.08 -28.89 -11.97
N LEU A 9 -39.04 -28.59 -11.10
CA LEU A 9 -39.16 -27.27 -10.46
C LEU A 9 -37.99 -27.00 -9.50
N VAL A 10 -37.60 -28.00 -8.70
CA VAL A 10 -36.49 -27.91 -7.75
C VAL A 10 -35.14 -27.73 -8.47
N ALA A 11 -34.92 -28.46 -9.57
CA ALA A 11 -33.70 -28.33 -10.36
C ALA A 11 -33.57 -26.93 -11.00
N VAL A 12 -34.66 -26.37 -11.52
CA VAL A 12 -34.68 -25.01 -12.09
C VAL A 12 -34.37 -23.97 -11.01
N CYS A 13 -34.99 -24.07 -9.83
CA CYS A 13 -34.70 -23.16 -8.71
C CYS A 13 -33.24 -23.24 -8.25
N ALA A 14 -32.68 -24.44 -8.15
CA ALA A 14 -31.28 -24.63 -7.75
C ALA A 14 -30.30 -24.00 -8.76
N VAL A 15 -30.54 -24.17 -10.07
CA VAL A 15 -29.71 -23.57 -11.12
C VAL A 15 -29.82 -22.04 -11.12
N THR A 16 -31.01 -21.48 -10.92
CA THR A 16 -31.18 -20.02 -10.83
C THR A 16 -30.50 -19.42 -9.60
N LEU A 17 -30.52 -20.11 -8.47
CA LEU A 17 -29.84 -19.66 -7.25
C LEU A 17 -28.32 -19.70 -7.40
N ILE A 18 -27.77 -20.75 -8.04
CA ILE A 18 -26.34 -20.85 -8.32
C ILE A 18 -25.90 -19.74 -9.29
N TYR A 19 -26.71 -19.43 -10.31
CA TYR A 19 -26.42 -18.34 -11.25
C TYR A 19 -26.43 -16.96 -10.57
N LEU A 20 -27.40 -16.68 -9.69
CA LEU A 20 -27.42 -15.44 -8.90
C LEU A 20 -26.20 -15.32 -7.96
N MET A 21 -25.76 -16.43 -7.36
CA MET A 21 -24.59 -16.43 -6.48
C MET A 21 -23.28 -16.21 -7.25
N CYS A 22 -23.17 -16.71 -8.49
CA CYS A 22 -21.99 -16.47 -9.35
C CYS A 22 -21.87 -15.01 -9.82
N VAL A 23 -22.99 -14.33 -10.10
CA VAL A 23 -22.97 -12.91 -10.50
C VAL A 23 -22.57 -11.97 -9.35
N SER A 24 -22.64 -12.46 -8.11
CA SER A 24 -22.34 -11.68 -6.90
C SER A 24 -20.85 -11.55 -6.57
N GLN A 25 -19.97 -12.25 -7.31
CA GLN A 25 -18.54 -12.39 -6.96
C GLN A 25 -17.58 -11.69 -7.94
N ALA A 26 -18.10 -11.12 -9.03
CA ALA A 26 -17.30 -10.26 -9.89
C ALA A 26 -17.13 -8.90 -9.22
N ALA A 27 -15.88 -8.48 -8.98
CA ALA A 27 -15.61 -7.11 -8.56
C ALA A 27 -16.19 -6.15 -9.61
N PRO A 28 -16.73 -4.98 -9.22
CA PRO A 28 -17.19 -3.99 -10.19
C PRO A 28 -16.08 -3.73 -11.22
N PRO A 29 -16.40 -3.50 -12.52
CA PRO A 29 -15.39 -3.28 -13.57
C PRO A 29 -14.41 -2.14 -13.24
N VAL A 30 -14.80 -1.24 -12.33
CA VAL A 30 -13.95 -0.20 -11.74
C VAL A 30 -12.77 -0.79 -10.96
N CYS A 31 -12.99 -1.83 -10.14
CA CYS A 31 -11.94 -2.45 -9.34
C CYS A 31 -10.93 -3.22 -10.20
N GLU A 32 -11.38 -3.87 -11.26
CA GLU A 32 -10.48 -4.58 -12.20
C GLU A 32 -9.38 -3.66 -12.72
N ARG A 33 -9.73 -2.42 -13.09
CA ARG A 33 -8.78 -1.40 -13.54
C ARG A 33 -7.96 -0.82 -12.38
N LEU A 34 -8.63 -0.42 -11.30
CA LEU A 34 -8.01 0.36 -10.23
C LEU A 34 -7.01 -0.42 -9.37
N VAL A 35 -7.16 -1.75 -9.28
CA VAL A 35 -6.24 -2.61 -8.51
C VAL A 35 -5.18 -3.26 -9.37
N HIS A 36 -5.20 -3.01 -10.68
CA HIS A 36 -4.24 -3.58 -11.61
C HIS A 36 -2.84 -3.02 -11.36
N PRO A 37 -1.83 -3.87 -11.11
CA PRO A 37 -0.45 -3.44 -11.07
C PRO A 37 -0.05 -2.82 -12.41
N LEU A 38 0.79 -1.80 -12.39
CA LEU A 38 1.36 -1.25 -13.59
C LEU A 38 2.41 -2.22 -14.15
N ASP A 39 2.18 -2.72 -15.36
CA ASP A 39 3.14 -3.58 -16.06
C ASP A 39 4.34 -2.76 -16.58
N GLN A 40 5.53 -3.37 -16.53
CA GLN A 40 6.78 -2.84 -17.11
C GLN A 40 7.12 -1.40 -16.68
N LEU A 41 7.27 -1.19 -15.38
CA LEU A 41 7.76 0.07 -14.87
C LEU A 41 9.28 0.11 -14.82
N ALA A 42 9.86 1.05 -15.56
CA ALA A 42 11.27 1.30 -15.45
C ALA A 42 11.56 2.07 -14.15
N PRO A 43 12.50 1.61 -13.30
CA PRO A 43 12.84 2.22 -12.01
C PRO A 43 13.04 3.74 -12.04
N HIS A 44 13.57 4.28 -13.13
CA HIS A 44 13.86 5.70 -13.30
C HIS A 44 12.63 6.60 -13.31
N HIS A 45 11.43 6.07 -13.64
CA HIS A 45 10.20 6.88 -13.62
C HIS A 45 9.82 7.39 -12.22
N PHE A 46 10.32 6.72 -11.16
CA PHE A 46 9.99 7.06 -9.78
C PHE A 46 11.13 7.75 -9.03
N GLU A 47 12.24 8.02 -9.71
CA GLU A 47 13.41 8.65 -9.09
C GLU A 47 13.07 9.99 -8.43
N GLY A 48 13.73 10.26 -7.32
CA GLY A 48 13.53 11.45 -6.50
C GLY A 48 12.44 11.29 -5.43
N SER A 49 11.99 12.44 -4.92
CA SER A 49 11.11 12.52 -3.76
C SER A 49 9.62 12.56 -4.11
N TRP A 50 8.85 11.84 -3.31
CA TRP A 50 7.40 11.79 -3.34
C TRP A 50 6.84 11.99 -1.93
N ALA A 51 5.91 12.93 -1.79
CA ALA A 51 5.21 13.15 -0.53
C ALA A 51 4.05 12.15 -0.39
N LEU A 52 3.91 11.55 0.79
CA LEU A 52 2.67 10.85 1.13
C LEU A 52 1.54 11.86 1.33
N VAL A 53 0.46 11.69 0.55
CA VAL A 53 -0.74 12.50 0.65
C VAL A 53 -1.79 11.77 1.49
N ALA A 54 -2.00 10.49 1.23
CA ALA A 54 -2.97 9.68 1.96
C ALA A 54 -2.52 8.21 2.06
N GLY A 55 -2.87 7.54 3.15
CA GLY A 55 -2.53 6.13 3.33
C GLY A 55 -3.53 5.33 4.16
N SER A 56 -3.67 4.04 3.85
CA SER A 56 -4.54 3.12 4.58
C SER A 56 -3.94 1.72 4.65
N LEU A 57 -4.14 1.04 5.78
CA LEU A 57 -3.57 -0.25 6.12
C LEU A 57 -4.64 -1.09 6.83
N ASN A 58 -4.63 -2.40 6.63
CA ASN A 58 -5.54 -3.32 7.33
C ASN A 58 -5.03 -3.76 8.72
N HIS A 59 -3.83 -3.37 9.11
CA HIS A 59 -3.27 -3.67 10.43
C HIS A 59 -3.35 -2.48 11.38
N SER A 60 -4.18 -2.58 12.41
CA SER A 60 -4.51 -1.46 13.30
C SER A 60 -3.29 -0.79 13.96
N PRO A 61 -2.31 -1.52 14.54
CA PRO A 61 -1.12 -0.86 15.10
C PRO A 61 -0.31 -0.08 14.06
N SER A 62 -0.27 -0.54 12.81
CA SER A 62 0.41 0.17 11.72
C SER A 62 -0.38 1.39 11.26
N MET A 63 -1.72 1.34 11.28
CA MET A 63 -2.59 2.52 11.09
C MET A 63 -2.37 3.58 12.17
N GLU A 64 -2.32 3.19 13.45
CA GLU A 64 -2.07 4.14 14.54
C GLU A 64 -0.66 4.75 14.45
N ALA A 65 0.33 3.96 14.01
CA ALA A 65 1.66 4.49 13.74
C ALA A 65 1.67 5.49 12.57
N LEU A 66 0.86 5.27 11.54
CA LEU A 66 0.70 6.20 10.43
C LEU A 66 0.11 7.54 10.90
N ARG A 67 -0.95 7.51 11.73
CA ARG A 67 -1.60 8.72 12.25
C ARG A 67 -0.72 9.62 13.11
N ARG A 68 0.34 9.08 13.70
CA ARG A 68 1.25 9.83 14.58
C ARG A 68 2.35 10.59 13.82
N ARG A 69 2.49 10.39 12.52
CA ARG A 69 3.50 11.06 11.69
C ARG A 69 2.91 12.36 11.16
N ASP A 70 3.66 13.45 11.27
CA ASP A 70 3.24 14.74 10.70
C ASP A 70 3.34 14.73 9.17
N SER A 71 4.38 14.08 8.64
CA SER A 71 4.59 13.92 7.21
C SER A 71 5.49 12.73 6.89
N ILE A 72 5.40 12.24 5.65
CA ILE A 72 6.27 11.18 5.13
C ILE A 72 6.72 11.55 3.72
N THR A 73 8.01 11.40 3.47
CA THR A 73 8.62 11.45 2.14
C THR A 73 9.14 10.07 1.77
N MET A 74 8.91 9.64 0.55
CA MET A 74 9.52 8.47 -0.05
C MET A 74 10.48 8.92 -1.12
N TYR A 75 11.73 8.51 -1.00
CA TYR A 75 12.80 8.86 -1.92
C TYR A 75 13.34 7.61 -2.58
N PHE A 76 13.35 7.61 -3.91
CA PHE A 76 13.94 6.55 -4.72
C PHE A 76 15.20 7.09 -5.39
N SER A 77 16.34 6.41 -5.24
CA SER A 77 17.57 6.77 -5.95
C SER A 77 18.18 5.57 -6.65
N ASN A 78 18.69 5.81 -7.86
CA ASN A 78 19.44 4.82 -8.61
C ASN A 78 20.91 4.85 -8.16
N SER A 79 21.47 3.70 -7.76
CA SER A 79 22.91 3.59 -7.51
C SER A 79 23.65 3.51 -8.84
N SER A 80 24.73 4.28 -8.99
CA SER A 80 25.64 4.17 -10.14
C SER A 80 26.37 2.82 -10.20
N GLU A 81 26.45 2.10 -9.08
CA GLU A 81 27.07 0.78 -9.00
C GLU A 81 25.99 -0.31 -8.98
N ALA A 82 25.84 -0.98 -10.14
CA ALA A 82 25.15 -2.26 -10.35
C ALA A 82 23.71 -2.39 -9.83
N SER A 83 22.69 -2.20 -10.68
CA SER A 83 21.32 -2.79 -10.62
C SER A 83 20.53 -2.71 -9.30
N THR A 84 21.04 -2.00 -8.29
CA THR A 84 20.50 -1.97 -6.93
C THR A 84 19.88 -0.60 -6.74
N LEU A 85 18.56 -0.56 -6.77
CA LEU A 85 17.79 0.66 -6.53
C LEU A 85 17.73 0.86 -4.99
N SER A 86 17.81 2.11 -4.53
CA SER A 86 17.70 2.43 -3.11
C SER A 86 16.38 3.14 -2.83
N TYR A 87 15.75 2.76 -1.72
CA TYR A 87 14.51 3.38 -1.23
C TYR A 87 14.74 3.90 0.18
N THR A 88 14.33 5.15 0.41
CA THR A 88 14.36 5.76 1.73
C THR A 88 12.98 6.27 2.09
N GLN A 89 12.42 5.77 3.19
CA GLN A 89 11.24 6.37 3.82
C GLN A 89 11.70 7.34 4.91
N ILE A 90 11.25 8.58 4.81
CA ILE A 90 11.61 9.67 5.72
C ILE A 90 10.35 10.10 6.45
N ASN A 91 10.29 9.86 7.76
CA ASN A 91 9.14 10.19 8.59
C ASN A 91 9.45 11.43 9.43
N ARG A 92 8.51 12.36 9.54
CA ARG A 92 8.57 13.50 10.47
C ARG A 92 7.69 13.28 11.69
N PHE A 93 8.22 13.63 12.86
CA PHE A 93 7.53 13.67 14.15
C PHE A 93 7.91 14.96 14.90
N GLY A 94 7.05 15.97 14.85
CA GLY A 94 7.36 17.31 15.34
C GLY A 94 8.60 17.86 14.63
N ASP A 95 9.66 18.10 15.39
CA ASP A 95 10.94 18.60 14.88
C ASP A 95 11.95 17.47 14.59
N GLN A 96 11.56 16.21 14.77
CA GLN A 96 12.43 15.05 14.56
C GLN A 96 12.17 14.38 13.21
N CYS A 97 13.25 13.90 12.60
CA CYS A 97 13.23 13.16 11.34
C CYS A 97 13.81 11.76 11.53
N GLN A 98 13.09 10.75 11.03
CA GLN A 98 13.54 9.36 11.02
C GLN A 98 13.70 8.89 9.57
N TYR A 99 14.89 8.38 9.25
CA TYR A 99 15.24 7.89 7.91
C TYR A 99 15.38 6.37 7.94
N LEU A 100 14.58 5.69 7.12
CA LEU A 100 14.58 4.24 6.98
C LEU A 100 15.01 3.91 5.55
N ARG A 101 16.28 3.52 5.40
CA ARG A 101 16.89 3.17 4.10
C ARG A 101 16.85 1.67 3.86
N TYR A 102 16.52 1.29 2.63
CA TYR A 102 16.42 -0.08 2.18
C TYR A 102 17.06 -0.22 0.80
N ASN A 103 17.77 -1.34 0.61
CA ASN A 103 18.16 -1.78 -0.72
C ASN A 103 16.98 -2.53 -1.33
N ILE A 104 16.68 -2.22 -2.59
CA ILE A 104 15.56 -2.82 -3.30
C ILE A 104 16.01 -3.40 -4.64
N SER A 105 15.47 -4.57 -4.94
CA SER A 105 15.58 -5.22 -6.25
C SER A 105 14.24 -5.14 -6.96
N ALA A 106 14.27 -4.98 -8.27
CA ALA A 106 13.08 -4.96 -9.12
C ALA A 106 13.03 -6.23 -9.98
N GLU A 107 11.92 -6.96 -9.92
CA GLU A 107 11.62 -8.08 -10.80
C GLU A 107 10.26 -7.83 -11.47
N GLY A 108 10.30 -7.49 -12.77
CA GLY A 108 9.11 -7.04 -13.49
C GLY A 108 8.51 -5.77 -12.86
N SER A 109 7.25 -5.84 -12.43
CA SER A 109 6.53 -4.75 -11.75
C SER A 109 6.58 -4.83 -10.22
N THR A 110 7.31 -5.81 -9.67
CA THR A 110 7.42 -6.04 -8.23
C THR A 110 8.77 -5.57 -7.71
N PHE A 111 8.77 -4.81 -6.62
CA PHE A 111 9.99 -4.45 -5.91
C PHE A 111 10.07 -5.19 -4.58
N THR A 112 11.23 -5.77 -4.28
CA THR A 112 11.48 -6.51 -3.05
C THR A 112 12.59 -5.86 -2.25
N PHE A 113 12.49 -5.94 -0.93
CA PHE A 113 13.35 -5.21 0.00
C PHE A 113 14.24 -6.17 0.75
N ASP A 114 15.53 -5.85 0.84
CA ASP A 114 16.44 -6.58 1.72
C ASP A 114 16.21 -6.16 3.18
N VAL A 115 15.48 -7.02 3.91
CA VAL A 115 15.15 -6.82 5.33
C VAL A 115 15.68 -7.97 6.21
N GLN A 116 16.78 -8.61 5.78
CA GLN A 116 17.51 -9.64 6.54
C GLN A 116 16.58 -10.73 7.12
N SER A 117 15.64 -11.22 6.30
CA SER A 117 14.82 -12.40 6.58
C SER A 117 13.83 -12.32 7.75
N ARG A 118 13.56 -11.14 8.33
CA ARG A 118 12.58 -11.01 9.44
C ARG A 118 11.11 -11.00 8.96
N PHE A 119 10.88 -10.45 7.77
CA PHE A 119 9.59 -10.41 7.08
C PHE A 119 9.83 -10.29 5.57
N SER A 120 8.84 -10.60 4.75
CA SER A 120 8.86 -10.36 3.31
C SER A 120 8.08 -9.08 3.02
N LEU A 121 8.68 -8.21 2.23
CA LEU A 121 8.12 -6.93 1.85
C LEU A 121 8.14 -6.82 0.33
N SER A 122 6.96 -6.74 -0.27
CA SER A 122 6.78 -6.56 -1.70
C SER A 122 6.01 -5.28 -1.97
N MET A 123 6.48 -4.49 -2.92
CA MET A 123 5.89 -3.23 -3.35
C MET A 123 5.45 -3.33 -4.81
N TYR A 124 4.27 -2.78 -5.10
CA TYR A 124 3.68 -2.69 -6.42
C TYR A 124 3.17 -1.26 -6.64
N PHE A 125 3.21 -0.78 -7.88
CA PHE A 125 2.50 0.43 -8.25
C PHE A 125 1.18 0.08 -8.92
N LEU A 126 0.13 0.81 -8.60
CA LEU A 126 -1.20 0.65 -9.16
C LEU A 126 -1.51 1.79 -10.13
N HIS A 127 -2.47 1.54 -11.02
CA HIS A 127 -3.00 2.56 -11.91
C HIS A 127 -3.58 3.78 -11.16
N THR A 128 -3.36 4.97 -11.69
CA THR A 128 -4.06 6.21 -11.28
C THR A 128 -4.19 7.15 -12.48
N SER A 129 -5.24 7.97 -12.49
CA SER A 129 -5.43 9.05 -13.47
C SER A 129 -4.69 10.34 -13.12
N CYS A 130 -4.11 10.44 -11.91
CA CYS A 130 -3.33 11.60 -11.49
C CYS A 130 -1.94 11.59 -12.17
N PRO A 131 -1.57 12.62 -12.96
CA PRO A 131 -0.35 12.61 -13.78
C PRO A 131 0.93 12.75 -12.97
N ASP A 132 0.85 13.30 -11.76
CA ASP A 132 1.97 13.54 -10.86
C ASP A 132 1.79 12.84 -9.50
N CYS A 133 0.98 11.78 -9.49
CA CYS A 133 0.81 10.89 -8.34
C CYS A 133 1.24 9.46 -8.68
N VAL A 134 1.49 8.69 -7.63
CA VAL A 134 1.65 7.25 -7.71
C VAL A 134 0.89 6.58 -6.58
N VAL A 135 0.24 5.46 -6.88
CA VAL A 135 -0.41 4.64 -5.85
C VAL A 135 0.48 3.44 -5.59
N MET A 136 1.05 3.40 -4.41
CA MET A 136 1.97 2.37 -3.96
C MET A 136 1.25 1.39 -3.05
N LYS A 137 1.27 0.12 -3.42
CA LYS A 137 0.74 -0.99 -2.62
C LYS A 137 1.88 -1.76 -2.00
N TRP A 138 1.82 -1.97 -0.70
CA TRP A 138 2.69 -2.88 0.04
C TRP A 138 1.96 -4.14 0.41
N VAL A 139 2.67 -5.25 0.29
CA VAL A 139 2.29 -6.54 0.86
C VAL A 139 3.36 -6.91 1.88
N VAL A 140 2.99 -6.86 3.16
CA VAL A 140 3.88 -7.22 4.27
C VAL A 140 3.51 -8.62 4.73
N LYS A 141 4.43 -9.57 4.63
CA LYS A 141 4.22 -10.95 5.08
C LYS A 141 5.22 -11.31 6.17
N SER A 142 4.74 -11.80 7.29
CA SER A 142 5.53 -12.46 8.32
C SER A 142 4.87 -13.78 8.71
N SER A 143 5.52 -14.57 9.56
CA SER A 143 4.95 -15.82 10.07
C SER A 143 3.63 -15.62 10.83
N ARG A 144 3.37 -14.41 11.35
CA ARG A 144 2.20 -14.09 12.16
C ARG A 144 1.19 -13.17 11.47
N ARG A 145 1.52 -12.58 10.31
CA ARG A 145 0.74 -11.48 9.72
C ARG A 145 0.89 -11.40 8.21
N ILE A 146 -0.22 -11.11 7.54
CA ILE A 146 -0.24 -10.57 6.17
C ILE A 146 -0.95 -9.22 6.21
N SER A 147 -0.26 -8.15 5.81
CA SER A 147 -0.80 -6.79 5.71
C SER A 147 -0.88 -6.37 4.25
N THR A 148 -1.90 -5.58 3.92
CA THR A 148 -1.95 -4.80 2.69
C THR A 148 -2.08 -3.33 3.05
N ASP A 149 -1.17 -2.54 2.49
CA ASP A 149 -1.07 -1.11 2.76
C ASP A 149 -1.13 -0.39 1.40
N LEU A 150 -1.96 0.63 1.28
CA LEU A 150 -2.08 1.46 0.08
C LEU A 150 -1.71 2.90 0.43
N TYR A 151 -0.81 3.48 -0.34
CA TYR A 151 -0.32 4.86 -0.19
C TYR A 151 -0.49 5.63 -1.49
N LEU A 152 -1.15 6.78 -1.41
CA LEU A 152 -1.18 7.78 -2.46
C LEU A 152 -0.02 8.75 -2.24
N LEU A 153 0.96 8.72 -3.14
CA LEU A 153 2.07 9.67 -3.15
C LEU A 153 1.88 10.69 -4.26
N SER A 154 2.41 11.90 -4.09
CA SER A 154 2.41 12.94 -5.11
C SER A 154 3.71 13.73 -5.10
N ARG A 155 4.04 14.36 -6.24
CA ARG A 155 5.06 15.42 -6.28
C ARG A 155 4.58 16.71 -5.59
N ARG A 156 3.26 16.88 -5.46
CA ARG A 156 2.61 17.96 -4.71
C ARG A 156 2.36 17.54 -3.26
N ARG A 157 2.00 18.52 -2.42
CA ARG A 157 1.57 18.29 -1.03
C ARG A 157 0.08 17.96 -0.92
N GLU A 158 -0.71 18.36 -1.91
CA GLU A 158 -2.15 18.15 -1.99
C GLU A 158 -2.53 17.67 -3.39
N VAL A 159 -3.61 16.90 -3.46
CA VAL A 159 -4.20 16.38 -4.71
C VAL A 159 -5.61 16.94 -4.85
N GLU A 160 -6.14 16.92 -6.07
CA GLU A 160 -7.52 17.31 -6.31
C GLU A 160 -8.49 16.32 -5.65
N GLN A 161 -9.70 16.79 -5.32
CA GLN A 161 -10.73 15.96 -4.71
C GLN A 161 -11.03 14.70 -5.53
N LYS A 162 -11.06 14.81 -6.86
CA LYS A 162 -11.29 13.68 -7.76
C LYS A 162 -10.18 12.61 -7.68
N GLU A 163 -8.94 13.04 -7.47
CA GLU A 163 -7.76 12.16 -7.34
C GLU A 163 -7.81 11.41 -6.01
N LEU A 164 -8.22 12.10 -4.93
CA LEU A 164 -8.41 11.47 -3.63
C LEU A 164 -9.61 10.50 -3.62
N GLU A 165 -10.69 10.81 -4.35
CA GLU A 165 -11.85 9.93 -4.50
C GLU A 165 -11.54 8.65 -5.29
N GLU A 166 -10.72 8.76 -6.35
CA GLU A 166 -10.18 7.59 -7.07
C GLU A 166 -9.38 6.69 -6.11
N PHE A 167 -8.52 7.28 -5.28
CA PHE A 167 -7.79 6.54 -4.26
C PHE A 167 -8.72 5.87 -3.24
N ARG A 168 -9.76 6.56 -2.75
CA ARG A 168 -10.78 5.92 -1.88
C ARG A 168 -11.50 4.77 -2.57
N ALA A 169 -11.75 4.85 -3.88
CA ALA A 169 -12.31 3.74 -4.63
C ALA A 169 -11.35 2.53 -4.67
N GLN A 170 -10.04 2.76 -4.83
CA GLN A 170 -9.03 1.70 -4.71
C GLN A 170 -9.04 1.04 -3.33
N LEU A 171 -9.13 1.83 -2.26
CA LEU A 171 -9.22 1.31 -0.88
C LEU A 171 -10.43 0.40 -0.71
N LYS A 172 -11.59 0.79 -1.25
CA LYS A 172 -12.82 -0.04 -1.22
C LYS A 172 -12.63 -1.37 -1.95
N CYS A 173 -11.95 -1.38 -3.08
CA CYS A 173 -11.65 -2.62 -3.81
C CYS A 173 -10.80 -3.60 -2.98
N TYR A 174 -9.90 -3.07 -2.13
CA TYR A 174 -9.09 -3.86 -1.19
C TYR A 174 -9.73 -4.04 0.20
N GLN A 175 -10.95 -3.53 0.42
CA GLN A 175 -11.64 -3.53 1.72
C GLN A 175 -10.81 -2.89 2.84
N LEU A 176 -10.03 -1.86 2.50
CA LEU A 176 -9.23 -1.10 3.45
C LEU A 176 -10.09 -0.01 4.12
N PRO A 177 -9.74 0.39 5.36
CA PRO A 177 -10.43 1.47 6.05
C PRO A 177 -10.21 2.82 5.34
N GLU A 178 -10.96 3.84 5.77
CA GLU A 178 -10.74 5.22 5.31
C GLU A 178 -9.29 5.65 5.56
N PRO A 179 -8.71 6.43 4.63
CA PRO A 179 -7.31 6.77 4.72
C PRO A 179 -7.04 7.81 5.80
N VAL A 180 -5.82 7.76 6.33
CA VAL A 180 -5.19 8.91 6.97
C VAL A 180 -4.75 9.86 5.86
N VAL A 181 -5.31 11.07 5.84
CA VAL A 181 -4.87 12.15 4.94
C VAL A 181 -3.86 13.00 5.69
N MET A 182 -2.68 13.22 5.10
CA MET A 182 -1.61 14.01 5.71
C MET A 182 -1.94 15.49 5.66
N ASP A 183 -1.55 16.24 6.70
CA ASP A 183 -1.69 17.69 6.72
C ASP A 183 -0.60 18.31 5.81
N PRO A 184 -0.98 18.97 4.72
CA PRO A 184 -0.04 19.50 3.73
C PRO A 184 0.78 20.68 4.26
N THR A 185 0.31 21.35 5.32
CA THR A 185 1.01 22.46 5.98
C THR A 185 2.17 22.00 6.85
N LYS A 186 2.20 20.70 7.22
CA LYS A 186 3.32 20.10 7.93
C LYS A 186 4.51 20.00 7.01
N GLU A 187 5.64 20.51 7.50
CA GLU A 187 6.91 20.46 6.80
C GLU A 187 7.32 19.02 6.49
N LEU A 188 8.05 18.87 5.39
CA LEU A 188 8.79 17.65 5.12
C LEU A 188 10.14 17.69 5.83
N CYS A 189 10.69 16.52 6.11
CA CYS A 189 12.10 16.42 6.48
C CYS A 189 12.98 16.73 5.26
N PRO A 190 14.16 17.34 5.46
CA PRO A 190 15.12 17.52 4.40
C PRO A 190 15.61 16.17 3.88
N GLU A 191 15.98 16.10 2.61
CA GLU A 191 16.70 14.95 2.07
C GLU A 191 18.11 14.95 2.68
N GLN A 192 18.47 13.88 3.39
CA GLN A 192 19.81 13.78 3.98
C GLN A 192 20.80 13.28 2.91
N PRO A 193 22.00 13.86 2.80
CA PRO A 193 23.05 13.31 1.94
C PRO A 193 23.44 11.90 2.42
N GLU A 194 23.82 11.03 1.48
CA GLU A 194 23.94 9.57 1.62
C GLU A 194 24.83 9.03 2.76
N ASN A 195 25.52 9.89 3.52
CA ASN A 195 26.66 9.56 4.38
C ASN A 195 26.43 9.64 5.90
N GLN A 196 25.18 9.62 6.39
CA GLN A 196 24.93 9.61 7.85
C GLN A 196 24.51 8.23 8.38
N PRO A 197 25.04 7.77 9.54
CA PRO A 197 24.77 6.43 10.06
C PRO A 197 23.31 6.21 10.48
N THR A 198 22.82 5.02 10.16
CA THR A 198 21.46 4.50 10.33
C THR A 198 20.99 4.46 11.78
N ALA A 199 19.78 4.96 12.05
CA ALA A 199 18.96 4.41 13.13
C ALA A 199 18.20 3.21 12.56
N ALA A 200 18.75 2.00 12.72
CA ALA A 200 18.05 0.78 12.34
C ALA A 200 16.70 0.71 13.07
N ALA A 201 15.69 0.14 12.42
CA ALA A 201 14.41 -0.17 13.06
C ALA A 201 14.65 -1.11 14.25
N ALA A 202 14.68 -0.53 15.45
CA ALA A 202 14.68 -1.27 16.70
C ALA A 202 13.36 -2.07 16.81
N PRO A 203 13.41 -3.35 17.21
CA PRO A 203 12.22 -4.13 17.47
C PRO A 203 11.42 -3.48 18.61
N GLN A 204 10.15 -3.18 18.38
CA GLN A 204 9.22 -2.94 19.48
C GLN A 204 9.08 -4.27 20.23
N ALA A 205 9.62 -4.30 21.45
CA ALA A 205 9.57 -5.45 22.33
C ALA A 205 8.11 -5.81 22.67
N GLU A 206 7.82 -7.11 22.60
CA GLU A 206 6.67 -7.74 23.25
C GLU A 206 6.76 -7.46 24.76
N GLU A 207 5.97 -6.51 25.25
CA GLU A 207 5.79 -6.35 26.69
C GLU A 207 4.82 -7.42 27.18
N THR A 208 5.39 -8.45 27.80
CA THR A 208 4.67 -9.56 28.39
C THR A 208 4.10 -9.10 29.73
N VAL A 209 2.78 -8.87 29.82
CA VAL A 209 2.13 -8.75 31.13
C VAL A 209 1.72 -10.15 31.57
N ALA A 210 2.54 -10.73 32.44
CA ALA A 210 2.18 -11.85 33.27
C ALA A 210 1.01 -11.44 34.18
N GLN A 211 -0.15 -12.07 34.00
CA GLN A 211 -1.30 -11.89 34.88
C GLN A 211 -1.19 -12.86 36.05
N LYS A 212 -0.96 -12.29 37.23
CA LYS A 212 -1.04 -12.94 38.53
C LYS A 212 -2.47 -13.42 38.77
N THR A 213 -2.65 -14.69 39.09
CA THR A 213 -3.76 -15.23 39.89
C THR A 213 -3.17 -16.28 40.81
#